data_AF-A0A9X2FP21-F1
#
_entry.id   AF-A0A9X2FP21-F1
#
_cell.length_a   1.000
_cell.length_b   1.000
_cell.length_c   1.000
_cell.angle_alpha   90.00
_cell.angle_beta   90.00
_cell.angle_gamma   90.00
#
_symmetry.space_group_name_H-M   'P 1'
#
loop_
_entity.id
_entity.type
_entity.pdbx_description
1 polymer ?
#
loop_
_entity_poly.entity_id
_entity_poly.type
_entity_poly.pdbx_seq_one_letter_code
_entity_poly.pdbx_strand_id
1 'polypeptide(L)'
;MSNVAFTANGFVVDAEIVGEAFELPPADVLDKLRAEEITSRCEAGIDEDAGRWRLTFYSGSRALRLVVDEEGTILSRSTFPSHAPAAGPIGLASALALFATAYWGLHAAFYGSQTRTMAEIQAEQVEMATHSYSVEHLHGPQAMTTLREGGELPAGTPAQIDAASVADAYAQSMMGMHDEMMAGLQHEDPDVAFVLGMIPHHQGAIDLARIQLAAGTDAENMNLARHIIAEQQQQKMRARSKRQTADEFRPVPRSRGDTGQ
;
A
#
# COMPACT_ATOMS: atom_id res chain seq x y z
N MET A 1 25.50 3.09 -27.38
CA MET A 1 25.06 1.84 -26.73
C MET A 1 24.47 2.26 -25.39
N SER A 2 23.23 1.87 -25.09
CA SER A 2 22.60 2.23 -23.80
C SER A 2 23.34 1.53 -22.68
N ASN A 3 23.80 2.31 -21.70
CA ASN A 3 24.63 1.83 -20.58
C ASN A 3 23.78 1.24 -19.44
N VAL A 4 22.47 1.50 -19.48
CA VAL A 4 21.46 0.91 -18.62
C VAL A 4 20.30 0.47 -19.50
N ALA A 5 19.78 -0.73 -19.28
CA ALA A 5 18.62 -1.25 -19.98
C ALA A 5 17.45 -1.48 -19.02
N PHE A 6 16.25 -1.09 -19.44
CA PHE A 6 15.02 -1.40 -18.75
C PHE A 6 14.57 -2.82 -19.07
N THR A 7 14.20 -3.57 -18.04
CA THR A 7 13.65 -4.93 -18.15
C THR A 7 12.31 -5.00 -17.42
N ALA A 8 11.50 -6.01 -17.73
CA ALA A 8 10.21 -6.23 -17.07
C ALA A 8 10.33 -6.36 -15.53
N ASN A 9 11.52 -6.70 -15.02
CA ASN A 9 11.80 -6.94 -13.60
C ASN A 9 12.72 -5.87 -12.96
N GLY A 10 13.07 -4.79 -13.67
CA GLY A 10 13.94 -3.73 -13.15
C GLY A 10 14.99 -3.23 -14.14
N PHE A 11 16.19 -2.88 -13.65
CA PHE A 11 17.26 -2.25 -14.41
C PHE A 11 18.44 -3.20 -14.58
N VAL A 12 19.03 -3.22 -15.77
CA VAL A 12 20.30 -3.87 -16.06
C VAL A 12 21.34 -2.77 -16.27
N VAL A 13 22.31 -2.67 -15.37
CA VAL A 13 23.41 -1.71 -15.45
C VAL A 13 24.69 -2.46 -15.80
N ASP A 14 25.50 -1.90 -16.69
CA ASP A 14 26.79 -2.49 -17.02
C ASP A 14 27.68 -2.60 -15.76
N ALA A 15 28.24 -3.79 -15.54
CA ALA A 15 29.12 -4.06 -14.42
C ALA A 15 30.39 -3.21 -14.46
N GLU A 16 30.84 -2.76 -15.65
CA GLU A 16 31.98 -1.83 -15.77
C GLU A 16 31.72 -0.51 -15.04
N ILE A 17 30.49 0.01 -15.10
CA ILE A 17 30.12 1.31 -14.50
C ILE A 17 30.17 1.22 -12.98
N VAL A 18 29.65 0.13 -12.44
CA VAL A 18 29.61 -0.15 -10.99
C VAL A 18 31.00 -0.51 -10.49
N GLY A 19 31.75 -1.33 -11.25
CA GLY A 19 33.11 -1.72 -10.95
C GLY A 19 34.06 -0.53 -10.87
N GLU A 20 34.05 0.34 -11.87
CA GLU A 20 34.87 1.56 -11.88
C GLU A 20 34.55 2.47 -10.69
N ALA A 21 33.27 2.61 -10.32
CA ALA A 21 32.87 3.50 -9.23
C ALA A 21 33.33 3.03 -7.83
N PHE A 22 33.53 1.72 -7.67
CA PHE A 22 33.96 1.10 -6.42
C PHE A 22 35.39 0.54 -6.48
N GLU A 23 36.12 0.77 -7.57
CA GLU A 23 37.48 0.26 -7.81
C GLU A 23 37.55 -1.28 -7.74
N LEU A 24 36.55 -1.94 -8.35
CA LEU A 24 36.41 -3.38 -8.41
C LEU A 24 36.49 -3.89 -9.86
N PRO A 25 37.08 -5.07 -10.11
CA PRO A 25 36.96 -5.75 -11.39
C PRO A 25 35.47 -5.97 -11.75
N PRO A 26 35.05 -5.76 -13.02
CA PRO A 26 33.65 -5.97 -13.42
C PRO A 26 33.13 -7.38 -13.12
N ALA A 27 34.01 -8.39 -13.17
CA ALA A 27 33.68 -9.78 -12.85
C ALA A 27 33.26 -9.97 -11.37
N ASP A 28 33.81 -9.17 -10.46
CA ASP A 28 33.58 -9.31 -9.01
C ASP A 28 32.29 -8.61 -8.56
N VAL A 29 31.75 -7.70 -9.38
CA VAL A 29 30.54 -6.92 -9.05
C VAL A 29 29.35 -7.84 -8.80
N LEU A 30 29.16 -8.86 -9.64
CA LEU A 30 28.03 -9.79 -9.51
C LEU A 30 28.13 -10.64 -8.24
N ASP A 31 29.32 -11.12 -7.92
CA ASP A 31 29.53 -11.93 -6.71
C ASP A 31 29.34 -11.09 -5.45
N LYS A 32 29.75 -9.82 -5.47
CA LYS A 32 29.51 -8.89 -4.36
C LYS A 32 28.05 -8.46 -4.21
N LEU A 33 27.30 -8.35 -5.31
CA LEU A 33 25.84 -8.17 -5.27
C LEU A 33 25.15 -9.40 -4.65
N ARG A 34 25.58 -10.62 -5.01
CA ARG A 34 25.06 -11.87 -4.44
C ARG A 34 25.39 -12.03 -2.96
N ALA A 35 26.55 -11.53 -2.54
CA ALA A 35 26.98 -11.52 -1.15
C ALA A 35 26.41 -10.35 -0.32
N GLU A 36 25.53 -9.52 -0.91
CA GLU A 36 24.95 -8.31 -0.28
C GLU A 36 25.97 -7.25 0.15
N GLU A 37 27.22 -7.34 -0.30
CA GLU A 37 28.27 -6.34 -0.07
C GLU A 37 28.04 -5.09 -0.93
N ILE A 38 27.44 -5.27 -2.11
CA ILE A 38 26.89 -4.19 -2.91
C ILE A 38 25.37 -4.28 -2.82
N THR A 39 24.72 -3.18 -2.45
CA THR A 39 23.26 -3.07 -2.48
C THR A 39 22.83 -1.98 -3.45
N SER A 40 21.59 -2.01 -3.92
CA SER A 40 21.05 -1.00 -4.84
C SER A 40 19.67 -0.51 -4.42
N ARG A 41 19.39 0.75 -4.76
CA ARG A 41 18.10 1.41 -4.58
C ARG A 41 17.73 2.13 -5.85
N CYS A 42 16.51 1.91 -6.33
CA CYS A 42 15.96 2.61 -7.48
C CYS A 42 14.79 3.49 -7.05
N GLU A 43 14.75 4.72 -7.59
CA GLU A 43 13.66 5.68 -7.37
C GLU A 43 13.23 6.26 -8.71
N ALA A 44 11.92 6.33 -8.94
CA ALA A 44 11.35 7.00 -10.10
C ALA A 44 11.08 8.47 -9.75
N GLY A 45 11.47 9.38 -10.64
CA GLY A 45 11.14 10.79 -10.53
C GLY A 45 9.65 11.05 -10.72
N ILE A 46 9.14 12.06 -10.04
CA ILE A 46 7.75 12.54 -10.12
C ILE A 46 7.74 14.01 -10.56
N ASP A 47 6.61 14.49 -11.05
CA ASP A 47 6.41 15.88 -11.47
C ASP A 47 7.48 16.36 -12.48
N GLU A 48 8.27 17.37 -12.14
CA GLU A 48 9.33 17.92 -12.98
C GLU A 48 10.45 16.91 -13.31
N ASP A 49 10.56 15.83 -12.51
CA ASP A 49 11.48 14.71 -12.68
C ASP A 49 10.85 13.48 -13.35
N ALA A 50 9.61 13.56 -13.83
CA ALA A 50 8.96 12.46 -14.54
C ALA A 50 9.79 11.99 -15.76
N GLY A 51 9.89 10.67 -15.94
CA GLY A 51 10.73 10.06 -16.98
C GLY A 51 12.22 10.01 -16.64
N ARG A 52 12.62 10.32 -15.40
CA ARG A 52 13.97 10.11 -14.89
C ARG A 52 13.97 9.09 -13.76
N TRP A 53 15.01 8.27 -13.70
CA TRP A 53 15.23 7.31 -12.62
C TRP A 53 16.57 7.54 -11.95
N ARG A 54 16.57 7.39 -10.62
CA ARG A 54 17.77 7.48 -9.80
C ARG A 54 18.13 6.11 -9.28
N LEU A 55 19.25 5.57 -9.77
CA LEU A 55 19.83 4.32 -9.31
C LEU A 55 20.98 4.64 -8.36
N THR A 56 20.90 4.19 -7.11
CA THR A 56 21.99 4.36 -6.13
C THR A 56 22.50 3.00 -5.69
N PHE A 57 23.78 2.74 -5.91
CA PHE A 57 24.50 1.56 -5.43
C PHE A 57 25.30 1.93 -4.19
N TYR A 58 25.39 1.03 -3.22
CA TYR A 58 26.15 1.22 -1.98
C TYR A 58 27.16 0.08 -1.83
N SER A 59 28.39 0.41 -1.46
CA SER A 59 29.45 -0.55 -1.15
C SER A 59 30.34 0.02 -0.06
N GLY A 60 30.32 -0.59 1.14
CA GLY A 60 31.05 -0.09 2.30
C GLY A 60 30.75 1.38 2.63
N SER A 61 31.75 2.25 2.49
CA SER A 61 31.66 3.69 2.79
C SER A 61 31.35 4.57 1.57
N ARG A 62 31.05 3.98 0.40
CA ARG A 62 30.84 4.70 -0.86
C ARG A 62 29.49 4.38 -1.47
N ALA A 63 28.89 5.38 -2.11
CA ALA A 63 27.73 5.20 -2.96
C ALA A 63 27.99 5.75 -4.37
N LEU A 64 27.50 5.04 -5.37
CA LEU A 64 27.41 5.47 -6.77
C LEU A 64 25.97 5.83 -7.06
N ARG A 65 25.72 7.01 -7.62
CA ARG A 65 24.41 7.44 -8.11
C ARG A 65 24.43 7.69 -9.60
N LEU A 66 23.47 7.08 -10.30
CA LEU A 66 23.17 7.29 -11.70
C LEU A 66 21.78 7.91 -11.82
N VAL A 67 21.65 8.95 -12.64
CA VAL A 67 20.36 9.44 -13.11
C VAL A 67 20.22 9.03 -14.56
N VAL A 68 19.16 8.33 -14.91
CA VAL A 68 18.90 7.81 -16.27
C VAL A 68 17.57 8.34 -16.80
N ASP A 69 17.50 8.54 -18.12
CA ASP A 69 16.23 8.81 -18.83
C ASP A 69 15.52 7.49 -19.21
N GLU A 70 14.39 7.61 -19.93
CA GLU A 70 13.53 6.50 -20.35
C GLU A 70 14.21 5.60 -21.40
N GLU A 71 15.16 6.15 -22.15
CA GLU A 71 15.98 5.44 -23.13
C GLU A 71 17.17 4.69 -22.50
N GLY A 72 17.40 4.87 -21.20
CA GLY A 72 18.49 4.23 -20.45
C GLY A 72 19.84 4.94 -20.62
N THR A 73 19.81 6.19 -21.08
CA THR A 73 20.97 7.07 -21.16
C THR A 73 21.28 7.64 -19.78
N ILE A 74 22.55 7.61 -19.39
CA ILE A 74 22.98 8.18 -18.11
C ILE A 74 23.09 9.71 -18.27
N LEU A 75 22.14 10.43 -17.67
CA LEU A 75 22.12 11.89 -17.60
C LEU A 75 23.12 12.45 -16.57
N SER A 76 23.34 11.71 -15.48
CA SER A 76 24.27 12.12 -14.42
C SER A 76 24.89 10.92 -13.72
N ARG A 77 26.19 11.01 -13.40
CA ARG A 77 26.95 10.01 -12.63
C ARG A 77 27.72 10.71 -11.52
N SER A 78 27.56 10.27 -10.28
CA SER A 78 28.31 10.78 -9.14
C SER A 78 28.62 9.70 -8.12
N THR A 79 29.81 9.76 -7.52
CA THR A 79 30.22 8.91 -6.40
C THR A 79 30.44 9.78 -5.18
N PHE A 80 29.90 9.38 -4.04
CA PHE A 80 30.01 10.15 -2.79
C PHE A 80 30.18 9.23 -1.58
N PRO A 81 30.75 9.73 -0.47
CA PRO A 81 30.79 8.98 0.77
C PRO A 81 29.37 8.68 1.27
N SER A 82 29.08 7.41 1.53
CA SER A 82 27.82 6.99 2.16
C SER A 82 28.13 6.29 3.46
N HIS A 83 27.68 6.87 4.56
CA HIS A 83 27.66 6.17 5.83
C HIS A 83 26.45 5.24 5.79
N ALA A 84 26.68 3.93 5.69
CA ALA A 84 25.68 3.00 6.20
C ALA A 84 25.42 3.39 7.67
N PRO A 85 24.16 3.44 8.15
CA PRO A 85 23.95 3.48 9.59
C PRO A 85 24.69 2.27 10.14
N ALA A 86 25.59 2.49 11.10
CA ALA A 86 26.27 1.41 11.79
C ALA A 86 25.18 0.50 12.37
N ALA A 87 24.94 -0.64 11.71
CA ALA A 87 24.09 -1.70 12.21
C ALA A 87 24.82 -2.37 13.37
N GLY A 88 24.86 -1.67 14.50
CA GLY A 88 25.21 -2.20 15.81
C GLY A 88 23.98 -2.11 16.71
N PRO A 89 23.73 -3.11 17.58
CA PRO A 89 22.55 -3.17 18.46
C PRO A 89 22.42 -1.98 19.43
N ILE A 90 23.46 -1.15 19.55
CA ILE A 90 23.48 0.02 20.45
C ILE A 90 22.64 1.18 19.87
N GLY A 91 22.66 1.40 18.55
CA GLY A 91 21.98 2.55 17.94
C GLY A 91 20.46 2.47 18.04
N LEU A 92 19.89 1.29 17.78
CA LEU A 92 18.45 1.07 17.88
C LEU A 92 17.98 1.08 19.34
N ALA A 93 18.76 0.51 20.26
CA ALA A 93 18.43 0.52 21.69
C ALA A 93 18.47 1.94 22.26
N SER A 94 19.47 2.75 21.90
CA SER A 94 19.54 4.16 22.30
C SER A 94 18.42 4.99 21.68
N ALA A 95 18.09 4.77 20.40
CA ALA A 95 16.97 5.44 19.74
C ALA A 95 15.62 5.06 20.37
N LEU A 96 15.41 3.78 20.69
CA LEU A 96 14.20 3.29 21.36
C LEU A 96 14.10 3.82 22.78
N ALA A 97 15.20 3.88 23.53
CA ALA A 97 15.24 4.45 24.87
C ALA A 97 14.92 5.95 24.84
N LEU A 98 15.52 6.71 23.92
CA LEU A 98 15.23 8.14 23.74
C LEU A 98 13.77 8.36 23.34
N PHE A 99 13.25 7.56 22.41
CA PHE A 99 11.86 7.61 22.00
C PHE A 99 10.90 7.26 23.14
N ALA A 100 11.15 6.18 23.88
CA ALA A 100 10.32 5.76 25.00
C ALA A 100 10.33 6.80 26.14
N THR A 101 11.49 7.39 26.43
CA THR A 101 11.61 8.42 27.48
C THR A 101 10.93 9.72 27.07
N ALA A 102 11.09 10.15 25.81
CA ALA A 102 10.40 11.30 25.27
C ALA A 102 8.88 11.08 25.21
N TYR A 103 8.45 9.88 24.81
CA TYR A 103 7.04 9.49 24.78
C TYR A 103 6.42 9.49 26.17
N TRP A 104 7.06 8.87 27.17
CA TRP A 104 6.56 8.87 28.55
C TRP A 104 6.59 10.27 29.17
N GLY A 105 7.60 11.08 28.87
CA GLY A 105 7.67 12.47 29.30
C GLY A 105 6.55 13.33 28.71
N LEU A 106 6.28 13.19 27.41
CA LEU A 106 5.18 13.85 26.73
C LEU A 106 3.82 13.37 27.25
N HIS A 107 3.68 12.06 27.47
CA HIS A 107 2.48 11.45 28.02
C HIS A 107 2.21 11.96 29.44
N ALA A 108 3.22 12.05 30.30
CA ALA A 108 3.08 12.64 31.64
C ALA A 108 2.76 14.14 31.61
N ALA A 109 3.23 14.88 30.60
CA ALA A 109 2.91 16.30 30.43
C ALA A 109 1.46 16.53 29.98
N PHE A 110 0.92 15.68 29.11
CA PHE A 110 -0.47 15.79 28.64
C PHE A 110 -1.49 15.19 29.61
N TYR A 111 -1.15 14.08 30.27
CA TYR A 111 -2.10 13.30 31.08
C TYR A 111 -1.83 13.37 32.58
N GLY A 112 -0.77 14.06 33.01
CA GLY A 112 -0.36 14.13 34.41
C GLY A 112 0.33 12.85 34.90
N SER A 113 1.17 12.96 35.94
CA SER A 113 1.92 11.83 36.51
C SER A 113 1.20 11.09 37.64
N GLN A 114 -0.05 11.46 37.94
CA GLN A 114 -0.79 10.84 39.02
C GLN A 114 -1.53 9.60 38.51
N THR A 115 -1.08 8.43 38.95
CA THR A 115 -1.90 7.21 38.92
C THR A 115 -3.08 7.40 39.87
N ARG A 116 -4.16 8.03 39.40
CA ARG A 116 -5.45 7.99 40.09
C ARG A 116 -5.90 6.54 40.15
N THR A 117 -6.37 6.12 41.32
CA THR A 117 -6.92 4.77 41.45
C THR A 117 -8.23 4.69 40.67
N MET A 118 -8.57 3.51 40.13
CA MET A 118 -9.85 3.31 39.42
C MET A 118 -11.06 3.74 40.26
N ALA A 119 -10.95 3.70 41.60
CA ALA A 119 -11.97 4.16 42.54
C ALA A 119 -12.20 5.68 42.51
N GLU A 120 -11.18 6.51 42.28
CA GLU A 120 -11.33 7.96 42.16
C GLU A 120 -11.88 8.36 40.78
N ILE A 121 -11.51 7.63 39.73
CA ILE A 121 -12.01 7.85 38.36
C ILE A 121 -13.50 7.52 38.29
N GLN A 122 -13.96 6.47 38.98
CA GLN A 122 -15.38 6.08 38.98
C GLN A 122 -16.29 7.03 39.75
N ALA A 123 -15.76 7.76 40.74
CA ALA A 123 -16.52 8.75 41.51
C ALA A 123 -16.81 10.04 40.70
N GLU A 124 -15.99 10.35 39.69
CA GLU A 124 -16.14 11.54 38.82
C GLU A 124 -16.90 11.22 37.51
N GLN A 125 -17.02 9.92 37.15
CA GLN A 125 -17.66 9.45 35.91
C GLN A 125 -19.21 9.36 35.96
N VAL A 126 -19.85 9.76 37.05
CA VAL A 126 -21.33 9.72 37.15
C VAL A 126 -22.01 10.84 36.34
N GLU A 127 -21.28 11.81 35.77
CA GLU A 127 -21.92 12.92 35.05
C GLU A 127 -21.40 13.26 33.64
N MET A 128 -20.54 12.43 33.02
CA MET A 128 -20.09 12.69 31.63
C MET A 128 -20.09 11.41 30.78
N ALA A 129 -21.15 11.24 29.98
CA ALA A 129 -21.19 10.25 28.90
C ALA A 129 -20.43 10.78 27.68
N THR A 130 -19.41 10.05 27.21
CA THR A 130 -18.64 10.35 25.98
C THR A 130 -19.32 9.86 24.71
N HIS A 131 -20.61 10.19 24.57
CA HIS A 131 -21.32 10.07 23.30
C HIS A 131 -21.88 11.45 22.95
N SER A 132 -21.37 12.04 21.88
CA SER A 132 -22.13 13.07 21.17
C SER A 132 -23.34 12.36 20.59
N TYR A 133 -24.48 12.49 21.26
CA TYR A 133 -25.78 12.10 20.73
C TYR A 133 -26.04 12.98 19.52
N SER A 134 -25.74 12.48 18.32
CA SER A 134 -26.17 13.07 17.05
C SER A 134 -27.45 12.37 16.61
N VAL A 135 -28.51 13.15 16.45
CA VAL A 135 -29.82 12.68 15.94
C VAL A 135 -29.75 12.37 14.43
N GLU A 136 -28.65 12.71 13.76
CA GLU A 136 -28.60 12.82 12.29
C GLU A 136 -28.05 11.60 11.54
N HIS A 137 -27.59 10.52 12.18
CA HIS A 137 -27.12 9.32 11.47
C HIS A 137 -27.64 8.01 12.08
N LEU A 138 -28.87 7.66 11.71
CA LEU A 138 -29.45 6.33 11.88
C LEU A 138 -28.99 5.43 10.73
N HIS A 139 -28.10 4.46 10.99
CA HIS A 139 -27.87 3.36 10.05
C HIS A 139 -28.30 2.03 10.68
N GLY A 140 -29.59 1.73 10.51
CA GLY A 140 -30.20 0.41 10.64
C GLY A 140 -31.19 0.22 9.48
N PRO A 141 -31.49 -1.01 9.06
CA PRO A 141 -32.07 -1.27 7.74
C PRO A 141 -33.57 -0.94 7.74
N GLN A 142 -34.01 -0.12 6.78
CA GLN A 142 -35.42 -0.07 6.38
C GLN A 142 -35.54 -0.17 4.85
N ALA A 143 -36.57 -0.91 4.46
CA ALA A 143 -36.72 -1.55 3.16
C ALA A 143 -37.61 -0.74 2.19
N MET A 144 -37.23 -0.83 0.91
CA MET A 144 -38.09 -1.02 -0.28
C MET A 144 -39.08 0.06 -0.75
N THR A 145 -39.29 0.04 -2.08
CA THR A 145 -40.35 0.65 -2.94
C THR A 145 -40.00 2.05 -3.49
N THR A 146 -39.96 2.36 -4.81
CA THR A 146 -40.68 1.89 -6.01
C THR A 146 -40.00 2.35 -7.34
N LEU A 147 -40.21 1.59 -8.44
CA LEU A 147 -40.28 1.96 -9.89
C LEU A 147 -39.01 2.47 -10.62
N ARG A 148 -38.78 2.33 -11.94
CA ARG A 148 -39.10 1.41 -13.05
C ARG A 148 -38.46 2.01 -14.32
N GLU A 149 -37.84 1.16 -15.17
CA GLU A 149 -37.54 1.29 -16.62
C GLU A 149 -36.58 2.38 -17.17
N GLY A 150 -35.43 1.91 -17.68
CA GLY A 150 -34.97 2.06 -19.08
C GLY A 150 -34.60 3.46 -19.63
N GLY A 151 -33.32 3.68 -19.92
CA GLY A 151 -32.84 4.75 -20.80
C GLY A 151 -31.32 4.79 -20.98
N GLU A 152 -30.87 4.61 -22.22
CA GLU A 152 -29.47 4.74 -22.68
C GLU A 152 -28.93 6.17 -22.46
N LEU A 153 -27.67 6.31 -22.02
CA LEU A 153 -27.03 7.61 -21.74
C LEU A 153 -26.47 8.28 -23.02
N PRO A 154 -26.72 9.58 -23.28
CA PRO A 154 -26.06 10.30 -24.35
C PRO A 154 -24.70 10.86 -23.92
N ALA A 155 -23.76 10.92 -24.88
CA ALA A 155 -22.42 11.46 -24.68
C ALA A 155 -22.38 13.00 -24.76
N GLY A 156 -21.71 13.64 -23.78
CA GLY A 156 -21.21 15.03 -23.91
C GLY A 156 -21.02 15.82 -22.60
N THR A 157 -19.75 15.94 -22.14
CA THR A 157 -19.14 16.94 -21.20
C THR A 157 -19.75 17.09 -19.79
N PRO A 158 -18.94 17.44 -18.75
CA PRO A 158 -19.20 17.06 -17.36
C PRO A 158 -20.30 17.92 -16.74
N ALA A 159 -21.54 17.46 -16.88
CA ALA A 159 -22.64 17.91 -16.05
C ALA A 159 -22.37 17.45 -14.62
N GLN A 160 -22.57 18.35 -13.65
CA GLN A 160 -22.57 18.03 -12.22
C GLN A 160 -23.36 16.74 -12.01
N ILE A 161 -22.66 15.69 -11.59
CA ILE A 161 -23.27 14.42 -11.19
C ILE A 161 -24.23 14.78 -10.06
N ASP A 162 -25.53 14.53 -10.24
CA ASP A 162 -26.52 14.94 -9.25
C ASP A 162 -26.28 14.19 -7.92
N ALA A 163 -26.55 14.82 -6.78
CA ALA A 163 -26.26 14.21 -5.49
C ALA A 163 -27.04 12.91 -5.23
N ALA A 164 -28.20 12.70 -5.86
CA ALA A 164 -28.97 11.47 -5.76
C ALA A 164 -28.27 10.31 -6.49
N SER A 165 -27.68 10.59 -7.66
CA SER A 165 -26.89 9.66 -8.45
C SER A 165 -25.57 9.29 -7.78
N VAL A 166 -24.97 10.19 -6.99
CA VAL A 166 -23.79 9.91 -6.17
C VAL A 166 -24.13 8.97 -5.01
N ALA A 167 -25.23 9.23 -4.31
CA ALA A 167 -25.70 8.38 -3.22
C ALA A 167 -26.03 6.96 -3.72
N ASP A 168 -26.71 6.86 -4.87
CA ASP A 168 -27.00 5.58 -5.52
C ASP A 168 -25.73 4.86 -5.98
N ALA A 169 -24.74 5.58 -6.54
CA ALA A 169 -23.46 5.00 -6.93
C ALA A 169 -22.70 4.43 -5.72
N TYR A 170 -22.69 5.14 -4.59
CA TYR A 170 -22.10 4.63 -3.34
C TYR A 170 -22.85 3.39 -2.84
N ALA A 171 -24.17 3.42 -2.81
CA ALA A 171 -24.99 2.29 -2.38
C ALA A 171 -24.76 1.05 -3.26
N GLN A 172 -24.73 1.22 -4.58
CA GLN A 172 -24.49 0.14 -5.53
C GLN A 172 -23.08 -0.45 -5.38
N SER A 173 -22.06 0.40 -5.23
CA SER A 173 -20.69 -0.05 -4.99
C SER A 173 -20.57 -0.86 -3.70
N MET A 174 -21.23 -0.41 -2.63
CA MET A 174 -21.21 -1.09 -1.33
C MET A 174 -21.94 -2.44 -1.38
N MET A 175 -23.11 -2.50 -2.04
CA MET A 175 -23.87 -3.75 -2.19
C MET A 175 -23.09 -4.77 -3.02
N GLY A 176 -22.56 -4.38 -4.18
CA GLY A 176 -21.78 -5.30 -5.03
C GLY A 176 -20.54 -5.85 -4.33
N MET A 177 -19.80 -4.98 -3.63
CA MET A 177 -18.68 -5.39 -2.78
C MET A 177 -19.12 -6.37 -1.70
N HIS A 178 -20.23 -6.10 -0.99
CA HIS A 178 -20.73 -6.94 0.09
C HIS A 178 -21.09 -8.33 -0.42
N ASP A 179 -21.83 -8.43 -1.52
CA ASP A 179 -22.27 -9.71 -2.08
C ASP A 179 -21.08 -10.58 -2.50
N GLU A 180 -20.10 -10.01 -3.21
CA GLU A 180 -18.89 -10.72 -3.62
C GLU A 180 -18.03 -11.14 -2.42
N MET A 181 -17.89 -10.26 -1.42
CA MET A 181 -17.15 -10.56 -0.19
C MET A 181 -17.81 -11.72 0.56
N MET A 182 -19.13 -11.66 0.77
CA MET A 182 -19.86 -12.71 1.47
C MET A 182 -19.79 -14.05 0.75
N ALA A 183 -19.83 -14.05 -0.59
CA ALA A 183 -19.62 -15.25 -1.40
C ALA A 183 -18.21 -15.83 -1.20
N GLY A 184 -17.17 -14.99 -1.19
CA GLY A 184 -15.79 -15.42 -0.94
C GLY A 184 -15.58 -16.01 0.46
N LEU A 185 -16.23 -15.43 1.47
CA LEU A 185 -16.14 -15.87 2.87
C LEU A 185 -16.85 -17.20 3.14
N GLN A 186 -17.65 -17.73 2.22
CA GLN A 186 -18.25 -19.08 2.35
C GLN A 186 -17.25 -20.21 2.07
N HIS A 187 -16.01 -19.89 1.65
CA HIS A 187 -15.01 -20.91 1.37
C HIS A 187 -14.62 -21.67 2.65
N GLU A 188 -14.44 -22.99 2.54
CA GLU A 188 -14.16 -23.87 3.69
C GLU A 188 -12.76 -23.63 4.30
N ASP A 189 -11.78 -23.36 3.46
CA ASP A 189 -10.43 -22.99 3.88
C ASP A 189 -10.40 -21.50 4.32
N PRO A 190 -10.03 -21.21 5.58
CA PRO A 190 -10.04 -19.84 6.11
C PRO A 190 -9.01 -18.91 5.45
N ASP A 191 -7.87 -19.42 4.99
CA ASP A 191 -6.85 -18.60 4.33
C ASP A 191 -7.33 -18.20 2.93
N VAL A 192 -8.00 -19.12 2.23
CA VAL A 192 -8.63 -18.84 0.94
C VAL A 192 -9.85 -17.93 1.12
N ALA A 193 -10.69 -18.17 2.12
CA ALA A 193 -11.85 -17.33 2.44
C ALA A 193 -11.43 -15.88 2.72
N PHE A 194 -10.34 -15.68 3.48
CA PHE A 194 -9.80 -14.36 3.75
C PHE A 194 -9.39 -13.65 2.45
N VAL A 195 -8.61 -14.32 1.58
CA VAL A 195 -8.16 -13.70 0.31
C VAL A 195 -9.34 -13.42 -0.63
N LEU A 196 -10.29 -14.35 -0.74
CA LEU A 196 -11.49 -14.19 -1.58
C LEU A 196 -12.43 -13.10 -1.07
N GLY A 197 -12.53 -12.89 0.24
CA GLY A 197 -13.27 -11.77 0.83
C GLY A 197 -12.55 -10.43 0.72
N MET A 198 -11.21 -10.43 0.85
CA MET A 198 -10.45 -9.17 0.90
C MET A 198 -10.24 -8.53 -0.49
N ILE A 199 -10.23 -9.33 -1.56
CA ILE A 199 -10.18 -8.80 -2.94
C ILE A 199 -11.38 -7.87 -3.26
N PRO A 200 -12.66 -8.30 -3.07
CA PRO A 200 -13.80 -7.43 -3.31
C PRO A 200 -13.88 -6.30 -2.28
N HIS A 201 -13.54 -6.51 -1.00
CA HIS A 201 -13.49 -5.43 -0.01
C HIS A 201 -12.56 -4.27 -0.46
N HIS A 202 -11.35 -4.59 -0.90
CA HIS A 202 -10.44 -3.59 -1.45
C HIS A 202 -10.94 -2.97 -2.75
N GLN A 203 -11.63 -3.75 -3.60
CA GLN A 203 -12.24 -3.23 -4.83
C GLN A 203 -13.34 -2.21 -4.53
N GLY A 204 -14.22 -2.50 -3.56
CA GLY A 204 -15.24 -1.56 -3.10
C GLY A 204 -14.63 -0.25 -2.64
N ALA A 205 -13.59 -0.29 -1.79
CA ALA A 205 -12.90 0.93 -1.34
C ALA A 205 -12.31 1.77 -2.50
N ILE A 206 -11.76 1.13 -3.53
CA ILE A 206 -11.27 1.81 -4.74
C ILE A 206 -12.43 2.49 -5.49
N ASP A 207 -13.57 1.82 -5.59
CA ASP A 207 -14.71 2.34 -6.34
C ASP A 207 -15.40 3.50 -5.62
N LEU A 208 -15.49 3.47 -4.27
CA LEU A 208 -15.91 4.64 -3.49
C LEU A 208 -14.96 5.83 -3.69
N ALA A 209 -13.65 5.58 -3.66
CA ALA A 209 -12.66 6.63 -3.88
C ALA A 209 -12.75 7.23 -5.30
N ARG A 210 -13.09 6.42 -6.31
CA ARG A 210 -13.34 6.91 -7.68
C ARG A 210 -14.60 7.77 -7.76
N ILE A 211 -15.67 7.40 -7.07
CA ILE A 211 -16.89 8.22 -6.97
C ILE A 211 -16.53 9.58 -6.33
N GLN A 212 -15.75 9.58 -5.25
CA GLN A 212 -15.26 10.81 -4.61
C GLN A 212 -14.42 11.69 -5.55
N LEU A 213 -13.57 11.10 -6.40
CA LEU A 213 -12.80 11.86 -7.39
C LEU A 213 -13.65 12.41 -8.53
N ALA A 214 -14.77 11.76 -8.86
CA ALA A 214 -15.65 12.17 -9.93
C ALA A 214 -16.65 13.26 -9.50
N ALA A 215 -17.15 13.18 -8.27
CA ALA A 215 -18.23 14.05 -7.79
C ALA A 215 -17.83 14.98 -6.63
N GLY A 216 -16.71 14.71 -5.95
CA GLY A 216 -16.26 15.49 -4.81
C GLY A 216 -15.64 16.83 -5.19
N THR A 217 -15.79 17.82 -4.32
CA THR A 217 -15.23 19.17 -4.51
C THR A 217 -14.19 19.55 -3.46
N ASP A 218 -14.11 18.81 -2.35
CA ASP A 218 -13.15 19.06 -1.28
C ASP A 218 -11.77 18.49 -1.62
N ALA A 219 -10.75 19.36 -1.62
CA ALA A 219 -9.41 19.01 -2.08
C ALA A 219 -8.71 17.98 -1.17
N GLU A 220 -8.95 18.04 0.14
CA GLU A 220 -8.37 17.08 1.09
C GLU A 220 -8.97 15.69 0.89
N ASN A 221 -10.29 15.59 0.75
CA ASN A 221 -11.00 14.34 0.49
C ASN A 221 -10.65 13.75 -0.88
N MET A 222 -10.45 14.59 -1.91
CA MET A 222 -9.96 14.13 -3.21
C MET A 222 -8.51 13.62 -3.12
N ASN A 223 -7.66 14.24 -2.30
CA ASN A 223 -6.31 13.73 -2.08
C ASN A 223 -6.33 12.39 -1.34
N LEU A 224 -7.12 12.29 -0.27
CA LEU A 224 -7.37 11.04 0.44
C LEU A 224 -7.86 9.94 -0.50
N ALA A 225 -8.78 10.25 -1.42
CA ALA A 225 -9.26 9.29 -2.41
C ALA A 225 -8.14 8.77 -3.34
N ARG A 226 -7.20 9.63 -3.79
CA ARG A 226 -6.04 9.19 -4.57
C ARG A 226 -5.13 8.25 -3.77
N HIS A 227 -4.87 8.58 -2.50
CA HIS A 227 -4.09 7.73 -1.60
C HIS A 227 -4.76 6.36 -1.39
N ILE A 228 -6.07 6.33 -1.12
CA ILE A 228 -6.84 5.09 -0.99
C ILE A 228 -6.72 4.24 -2.25
N ILE A 229 -6.89 4.83 -3.44
CA ILE A 229 -6.76 4.07 -4.70
C ILE A 229 -5.39 3.42 -4.81
N ALA A 230 -4.31 4.17 -4.59
CA ALA A 230 -2.95 3.66 -4.71
C ALA A 230 -2.67 2.49 -3.73
N GLU A 231 -3.01 2.66 -2.46
CA GLU A 231 -2.76 1.67 -1.43
C GLU A 231 -3.61 0.41 -1.60
N GLN A 232 -4.91 0.57 -1.84
CA GLN A 232 -5.84 -0.55 -1.96
C GLN A 232 -5.59 -1.37 -3.25
N GLN A 233 -5.14 -0.72 -4.33
CA GLN A 233 -4.70 -1.43 -5.53
C GLN A 233 -3.49 -2.34 -5.26
N GLN A 234 -2.50 -1.85 -4.50
CA GLN A 234 -1.35 -2.65 -4.12
C GLN A 234 -1.77 -3.86 -3.25
N GLN A 235 -2.63 -3.63 -2.25
CA GLN A 235 -3.13 -4.71 -1.38
C GLN A 235 -3.92 -5.77 -2.18
N LYS A 236 -4.78 -5.34 -3.11
CA LYS A 236 -5.51 -6.24 -4.03
C LYS A 236 -4.58 -7.07 -4.91
N MET A 237 -3.50 -6.48 -5.45
CA MET A 237 -2.52 -7.21 -6.26
C MET A 237 -1.77 -8.26 -5.45
N ARG A 238 -1.39 -7.94 -4.20
CA ARG A 238 -0.78 -8.90 -3.27
C ARG A 238 -1.73 -10.05 -2.95
N ALA A 239 -3.00 -9.77 -2.68
CA ALA A 239 -4.02 -10.78 -2.43
C ALA A 239 -4.22 -11.72 -3.64
N ARG A 240 -4.28 -11.17 -4.87
CA ARG A 240 -4.37 -11.96 -6.11
C ARG A 240 -3.15 -12.85 -6.35
N SER A 241 -1.94 -12.34 -6.09
CA SER A 241 -0.71 -13.13 -6.21
C SER A 241 -0.72 -14.33 -5.25
N LYS A 242 -1.12 -14.12 -3.99
CA LYS A 242 -1.28 -15.22 -3.01
C LYS A 242 -2.29 -16.27 -3.45
N ARG A 243 -3.42 -15.85 -4.05
CA ARG A 243 -4.42 -16.78 -4.60
C ARG A 243 -3.84 -17.63 -5.74
N GLN A 244 -3.12 -17.02 -6.69
CA GLN A 244 -2.51 -17.74 -7.81
C GLN A 244 -1.50 -18.80 -7.31
N THR A 245 -0.67 -18.44 -6.33
CA THR A 245 0.29 -19.39 -5.75
C THR A 245 -0.39 -20.55 -5.01
N ALA A 246 -1.55 -20.32 -4.38
CA ALA A 246 -2.30 -21.35 -3.68
C ALA A 246 -2.99 -22.33 -4.67
N ASP A 247 -3.54 -21.81 -5.77
CA ASP A 247 -4.15 -22.63 -6.83
C ASP A 247 -3.11 -23.47 -7.58
N GLU A 248 -1.89 -22.95 -7.78
CA GLU A 248 -0.78 -23.65 -8.45
C GLU A 248 -0.19 -24.80 -7.61
N PHE A 249 -0.25 -24.71 -6.29
CA PHE A 249 0.29 -25.73 -5.37
C PHE A 249 -0.74 -26.73 -4.86
N ARG A 250 -2.01 -26.66 -5.30
CA ARG A 250 -3.04 -27.61 -4.87
C ARG A 250 -2.71 -28.99 -5.46
N PRO A 251 -2.39 -30.02 -4.64
CA PRO A 251 -2.07 -31.34 -5.17
C PRO A 251 -3.27 -31.87 -5.96
N VAL A 252 -3.01 -32.29 -7.21
CA VAL A 252 -4.01 -32.98 -8.04
C VAL A 252 -4.56 -34.15 -7.22
N PRO A 253 -5.89 -34.26 -7.03
CA PRO A 253 -6.45 -35.39 -6.31
C PRO A 253 -5.99 -36.65 -7.04
N ARG A 254 -5.22 -37.50 -6.35
CA ARG A 254 -4.84 -38.81 -6.90
C ARG A 254 -6.13 -39.53 -7.22
N SER A 255 -6.38 -39.78 -8.50
CA SER A 255 -7.47 -40.66 -8.90
C SER A 255 -7.31 -41.94 -8.11
N ARG A 256 -8.31 -42.28 -7.30
CA ARG A 256 -8.39 -43.59 -6.67
C ARG A 256 -8.38 -44.57 -7.83
N GLY A 257 -7.23 -45.22 -8.01
CA GLY A 257 -7.09 -46.33 -8.94
C GLY A 257 -8.13 -47.36 -8.55
N ASP A 258 -9.09 -47.54 -9.44
CA ASP A 258 -9.92 -48.73 -9.50
C ASP A 258 -8.96 -49.93 -9.63
N THR A 259 -8.76 -50.60 -8.50
CA THR A 259 -8.14 -51.92 -8.45
C THR A 259 -9.21 -52.81 -7.86
N GLY A 260 -9.84 -53.56 -8.76
CA GLY A 260 -11.03 -54.33 -8.48
C GLY A 260 -10.81 -55.49 -7.53
N GLN A 261 -11.95 -55.97 -7.02
CA GLN A 261 -12.32 -57.39 -6.93
C GLN A 261 -13.82 -57.51 -7.22
#